data_AF-Q5I289-F1
#
_entry.id   AF-Q5I289-F1
#
_cell.length_a   1.000
_cell.length_b   1.000
_cell.length_c   1.000
_cell.angle_alpha   90.00
_cell.angle_beta   90.00
_cell.angle_gamma   90.00
#
_symmetry.space_group_name_H-M   'P 1'
#
loop_
_entity.id
_entity.type
_entity.pdbx_description
1 polymer ?
#
loop_
_entity_poly.entity_id
_entity_poly.type
_entity_poly.pdbx_seq_one_letter_code
_entity_poly.pdbx_strand_id
1 'polypeptide(L)'
;DNGVINCDHDSASAVKGTHSNFIAQNDGIMNISGTGAVPMEGDKNAQLVNNGTINLGTAGTTDTGMIGMQLDANATADAVIENNGTINIFANDSFAFTVLGTVGHVVNNGTVVIADGVTGSGLIKQGDSINVEGMNGNNGNSSEVHYGDYTLPDVPKPNTVSVTSGSDEAGGSMNNLNGYVVGTNVNGSAGKLKVNNASMNGVESVEINTGFTAGTADTTVSFDNVVEGSNLTDADAITSTSVVWTAKGSTDASGNVDVTMSKNAYTDVATDASVNDIAKALDAGYTNNELFTSLNVGTTAELNSALKQVSGSQATTVFREARVLSNPFSMLADAATQVGNGLAF
;
A
#
# COMPACT_ATOMS: atom_id res chain seq x y z
N ASP A 1 -8.28 -21.74 9.00
CA ASP A 1 -7.10 -21.13 9.64
C ASP A 1 -7.55 -20.04 10.58
N ASN A 2 -7.18 -20.14 11.86
CA ASN A 2 -7.44 -19.06 12.81
C ASN A 2 -6.42 -17.95 12.57
N GLY A 3 -6.85 -16.69 12.58
CA GLY A 3 -5.96 -15.54 12.38
C GLY A 3 -4.89 -15.45 13.47
N VAL A 4 -3.72 -14.91 13.11
CA VAL A 4 -2.63 -14.64 14.05
C VAL A 4 -2.28 -13.15 13.99
N ILE A 5 -2.22 -12.49 15.13
CA ILE A 5 -1.70 -11.12 15.30
C ILE A 5 -0.37 -11.23 16.04
N ASN A 6 0.68 -10.63 15.48
CA ASN A 6 1.97 -10.47 16.16
C ASN A 6 2.24 -8.97 16.33
N CYS A 7 2.50 -8.53 17.56
CA CYS A 7 2.85 -7.15 17.87
C CYS A 7 4.14 -7.16 18.69
N ASP A 8 5.13 -6.36 18.27
CA ASP A 8 6.41 -6.21 18.97
C ASP A 8 6.71 -4.72 19.10
N HIS A 9 6.19 -4.10 20.16
CA HIS A 9 6.34 -2.67 20.39
C HIS A 9 6.04 -2.30 21.84
N ASP A 10 6.97 -1.59 22.49
CA ASP A 10 6.82 -1.09 23.86
C ASP A 10 5.62 -0.14 23.99
N SER A 11 4.85 -0.29 25.07
CA SER A 11 3.74 0.61 25.44
C SER A 11 2.72 0.85 24.31
N ALA A 12 2.54 -0.14 23.44
CA ALA A 12 1.58 -0.10 22.35
C ALA A 12 0.43 -1.07 22.57
N SER A 13 -0.67 -0.80 21.86
CA SER A 13 -1.83 -1.66 21.84
C SER A 13 -2.00 -2.29 20.47
N ALA A 14 -2.17 -3.61 20.39
CA ALA A 14 -2.35 -4.29 19.10
C ALA A 14 -3.74 -3.98 18.51
N VAL A 15 -4.77 -3.97 19.36
CA VAL A 15 -6.11 -3.52 19.04
C VAL A 15 -6.54 -2.49 20.07
N LYS A 16 -6.86 -1.26 19.62
CA LYS A 16 -7.30 -0.16 20.49
C LYS A 16 -8.62 0.43 20.02
N GLY A 17 -9.66 0.33 20.85
CA GLY A 17 -10.94 1.01 20.66
C GLY A 17 -10.98 2.34 21.40
N THR A 18 -10.90 3.47 20.69
CA THR A 18 -10.90 4.81 21.30
C THR A 18 -12.26 5.52 21.23
N HIS A 19 -13.27 4.89 20.65
CA HIS A 19 -14.61 5.46 20.42
C HIS A 19 -15.69 4.53 20.96
N SER A 20 -16.90 5.06 21.11
CA SER A 20 -18.06 4.28 21.58
C SER A 20 -18.47 3.17 20.61
N ASN A 21 -19.15 2.15 21.15
CA ASN A 21 -19.69 1.00 20.42
C ASN A 21 -18.63 0.19 19.67
N PHE A 22 -17.44 0.10 20.27
CA PHE A 22 -16.35 -0.69 19.74
C PHE A 22 -16.38 -2.09 20.34
N ILE A 23 -16.24 -3.10 19.49
CA ILE A 23 -16.12 -4.49 19.90
C ILE A 23 -14.84 -5.04 19.28
N ALA A 24 -13.93 -5.52 20.12
CA ALA A 24 -12.77 -6.26 19.69
C ALA A 24 -12.91 -7.70 20.16
N GLN A 25 -12.78 -8.65 19.24
CA GLN A 25 -12.85 -10.07 19.53
C GLN A 25 -11.61 -10.78 18.99
N ASN A 26 -10.97 -11.57 19.85
CA ASN A 26 -9.92 -12.50 19.46
C ASN A 26 -10.45 -13.94 19.50
N ASP A 27 -10.59 -14.57 18.33
CA ASP A 27 -10.85 -16.03 18.21
C ASP A 27 -9.60 -16.82 17.80
N GLY A 28 -8.50 -16.11 17.53
CA GLY A 28 -7.25 -16.67 17.02
C GLY A 28 -6.14 -16.64 18.06
N ILE A 29 -4.96 -16.22 17.63
CA ILE A 29 -3.78 -16.11 18.51
C ILE A 29 -3.24 -14.68 18.41
N MET A 30 -3.05 -14.03 19.56
CA MET A 30 -2.30 -12.78 19.66
C MET A 30 -0.99 -13.03 20.40
N ASN A 31 0.14 -12.80 19.73
CA ASN A 31 1.48 -12.85 20.32
C ASN A 31 2.00 -11.43 20.49
N ILE A 32 2.16 -11.00 21.73
CA ILE A 32 2.53 -9.62 22.06
C ILE A 32 3.89 -9.61 22.75
N SER A 33 4.83 -8.81 22.23
CA SER A 33 6.10 -8.45 22.87
C SER A 33 6.24 -6.93 22.98
N GLY A 34 7.09 -6.48 23.89
CA GLY A 34 7.28 -5.07 24.24
C GLY A 34 6.84 -4.71 25.66
N THR A 35 7.71 -3.99 26.37
CA THR A 35 7.47 -3.54 27.75
C THR A 35 6.25 -2.62 27.82
N GLY A 36 5.29 -2.95 28.67
CA GLY A 36 4.04 -2.19 28.82
C GLY A 36 3.01 -2.39 27.71
N ALA A 37 3.21 -3.36 26.81
CA ALA A 37 2.28 -3.61 25.71
C ALA A 37 0.93 -4.19 26.17
N VAL A 38 -0.12 -3.91 25.39
CA VAL A 38 -1.50 -4.29 25.66
C VAL A 38 -2.15 -4.91 24.40
N PRO A 39 -2.39 -6.23 24.29
CA PRO A 39 -3.05 -6.83 23.14
C PRO A 39 -4.38 -6.17 22.79
N MET A 40 -5.26 -6.00 23.77
CA MET A 40 -6.59 -5.42 23.59
C MET A 40 -6.83 -4.28 24.59
N GLU A 41 -7.09 -3.08 24.07
CA GLU A 41 -7.40 -1.90 24.86
C GLU A 41 -8.71 -1.27 24.40
N GLY A 42 -9.55 -0.88 25.36
CA GLY A 42 -10.87 -0.32 25.11
C GLY A 42 -11.14 0.90 25.97
N ASP A 43 -11.73 1.93 25.36
CA ASP A 43 -12.23 3.13 26.01
C ASP A 43 -13.78 3.17 25.94
N LYS A 44 -14.43 4.11 26.62
CA LYS A 44 -15.89 4.28 26.62
C LYS A 44 -16.59 2.96 26.92
N ASN A 45 -17.59 2.57 26.12
CA ASN A 45 -18.34 1.33 26.28
C ASN A 45 -17.79 0.17 25.44
N ALA A 46 -16.47 0.13 25.24
CA ALA A 46 -15.85 -0.94 24.47
C ALA A 46 -16.10 -2.32 25.10
N GLN A 47 -16.33 -3.31 24.25
CA GLN A 47 -16.38 -4.72 24.63
C GLN A 47 -15.15 -5.43 24.05
N LEU A 48 -14.30 -5.96 24.93
CA LEU A 48 -13.10 -6.69 24.59
C LEU A 48 -13.35 -8.16 24.92
N VAL A 49 -13.33 -9.03 23.93
CA VAL A 49 -13.63 -10.45 24.09
C VAL A 49 -12.44 -11.30 23.62
N ASN A 50 -11.93 -12.17 24.47
CA ASN A 50 -10.94 -13.17 24.10
C ASN A 50 -11.55 -14.56 24.16
N ASN A 51 -11.82 -15.17 22.99
CA ASN A 51 -12.20 -16.59 22.87
C ASN A 51 -11.01 -17.47 22.45
N GLY A 52 -9.95 -16.85 21.92
CA GLY A 52 -8.73 -17.48 21.44
C GLY A 52 -7.62 -17.53 22.49
N THR A 53 -6.38 -17.29 22.05
CA THR A 53 -5.20 -17.25 22.91
C THR A 53 -4.51 -15.88 22.83
N ILE A 54 -4.14 -15.34 23.98
CA ILE A 54 -3.28 -14.16 24.13
C ILE A 54 -1.99 -14.59 24.81
N ASN A 55 -0.84 -14.29 24.21
CA ASN A 55 0.48 -14.53 24.78
C ASN A 55 1.15 -13.19 25.08
N LEU A 56 1.42 -12.93 26.36
CA LEU A 56 2.16 -11.77 26.84
C LEU A 56 3.63 -12.15 27.01
N GLY A 57 4.42 -11.81 26.00
CA GLY A 57 5.81 -12.17 25.85
C GLY A 57 6.00 -13.59 25.36
N THR A 58 7.26 -14.03 25.42
CA THR A 58 7.67 -15.41 25.19
C THR A 58 8.49 -15.90 26.39
N ALA A 59 8.63 -17.22 26.54
CA ALA A 59 9.38 -17.79 27.65
C ALA A 59 10.80 -17.20 27.75
N GLY A 60 11.14 -16.63 28.91
CA GLY A 60 12.43 -15.99 29.15
C GLY A 60 12.56 -14.56 28.61
N THR A 61 11.47 -13.92 28.19
CA THR A 61 11.50 -12.50 27.78
C THR A 61 12.03 -11.59 28.89
N THR A 62 12.67 -10.49 28.48
CA THR A 62 13.07 -9.38 29.36
C THR A 62 12.01 -8.30 29.48
N ASP A 63 10.96 -8.36 28.67
CA ASP A 63 9.86 -7.40 28.73
C ASP A 63 9.12 -7.51 30.07
N THR A 64 8.57 -6.39 30.52
CA THR A 64 7.80 -6.32 31.77
C THR A 64 6.55 -5.45 31.60
N GLY A 65 5.65 -5.46 32.59
CA GLY A 65 4.56 -4.48 32.65
C GLY A 65 3.43 -4.69 31.63
N MET A 66 3.39 -5.82 30.92
CA MET A 66 2.36 -6.11 29.91
C MET A 66 0.99 -6.34 30.55
N ILE A 67 -0.07 -5.97 29.84
CA ILE A 67 -1.46 -6.17 30.30
C ILE A 67 -2.23 -6.92 29.22
N GLY A 68 -2.87 -8.06 29.53
CA GLY A 68 -3.62 -8.88 28.58
C GLY A 68 -4.79 -8.15 27.92
N MET A 69 -5.65 -7.54 28.73
CA MET A 69 -6.78 -6.75 28.28
C MET A 69 -6.97 -5.55 29.21
N GLN A 70 -7.19 -4.37 28.66
CA GLN A 70 -7.26 -3.12 29.42
C GLN A 70 -8.50 -2.29 29.07
N LEU A 71 -9.21 -1.84 30.10
CA LEU A 71 -10.12 -0.71 30.00
C LEU A 71 -9.38 0.58 30.39
N ASP A 72 -9.47 1.60 29.54
CA ASP A 72 -8.85 2.90 29.78
C ASP A 72 -9.63 3.72 30.82
N ALA A 73 -9.09 4.87 31.23
CA ALA A 73 -9.62 5.71 32.28
C ALA A 73 -11.00 6.32 31.94
N ASN A 74 -11.35 6.44 30.66
CA ASN A 74 -12.67 6.94 30.24
C ASN A 74 -13.67 5.83 29.92
N ALA A 75 -13.37 4.58 30.29
CA ALA A 75 -14.32 3.49 30.24
C ALA A 75 -15.60 3.85 31.00
N THR A 76 -16.74 3.45 30.45
CA THR A 76 -18.07 3.65 31.05
C THR A 76 -18.53 2.37 31.75
N ALA A 77 -19.61 2.44 32.51
CA ALA A 77 -20.08 1.31 33.31
C ALA A 77 -20.47 0.07 32.48
N ASP A 78 -20.82 0.28 31.21
CA ASP A 78 -21.17 -0.73 30.22
C ASP A 78 -19.95 -1.27 29.42
N ALA A 79 -18.74 -0.81 29.72
CA ALA A 79 -17.52 -1.39 29.17
C ALA A 79 -17.29 -2.80 29.71
N VAL A 80 -16.77 -3.70 28.88
CA VAL A 80 -16.60 -5.12 29.22
C VAL A 80 -15.24 -5.60 28.77
N ILE A 81 -14.53 -6.28 29.67
CA ILE A 81 -13.50 -7.27 29.35
C ILE A 81 -14.08 -8.64 29.61
N GLU A 82 -13.99 -9.54 28.65
CA GLU A 82 -14.42 -10.93 28.78
C GLU A 82 -13.36 -11.87 28.23
N ASN A 83 -12.73 -12.64 29.11
CA ASN A 83 -11.85 -13.73 28.72
C ASN A 83 -12.63 -15.05 28.82
N ASN A 84 -12.88 -15.68 27.68
CA ASN A 84 -13.42 -17.03 27.53
C ASN A 84 -12.35 -18.04 27.06
N GLY A 85 -11.25 -17.53 26.52
CA GLY A 85 -10.11 -18.30 26.00
C GLY A 85 -8.96 -18.42 27.01
N THR A 86 -7.73 -18.33 26.51
CA THR A 86 -6.50 -18.43 27.32
C THR A 86 -5.69 -17.14 27.24
N ILE A 87 -5.18 -16.67 28.38
CA ILE A 87 -4.15 -15.63 28.48
C ILE A 87 -2.92 -16.25 29.13
N ASN A 88 -1.80 -16.32 28.40
CA ASN A 88 -0.51 -16.78 28.89
C ASN A 88 0.39 -15.59 29.21
N ILE A 89 0.98 -15.57 30.40
CA ILE A 89 1.86 -14.50 30.87
C ILE A 89 3.27 -15.05 31.06
N PHE A 90 4.19 -14.61 30.19
CA PHE A 90 5.61 -14.96 30.25
C PHE A 90 6.49 -13.82 30.75
N ALA A 91 5.99 -12.59 30.74
CA ALA A 91 6.69 -11.38 31.20
C ALA A 91 6.50 -11.13 32.70
N ASN A 92 7.53 -10.57 33.36
CA ASN A 92 7.44 -10.13 34.76
C ASN A 92 6.56 -8.88 34.91
N ASP A 93 6.09 -8.62 36.12
CA ASP A 93 5.28 -7.45 36.48
C ASP A 93 4.07 -7.22 35.56
N SER A 94 3.50 -8.31 35.03
CA SER A 94 2.49 -8.30 33.98
C SER A 94 1.16 -8.89 34.44
N PHE A 95 0.04 -8.42 33.91
CA PHE A 95 -1.28 -8.80 34.43
C PHE A 95 -2.22 -9.21 33.30
N ALA A 96 -3.16 -10.12 33.58
CA ALA A 96 -4.17 -10.46 32.58
C ALA A 96 -5.10 -9.27 32.32
N PHE A 97 -5.47 -8.52 33.36
CA PHE A 97 -6.45 -7.45 33.26
C PHE A 97 -6.01 -6.15 33.92
N THR A 98 -6.54 -5.04 33.40
CA THR A 98 -6.52 -3.72 34.07
C THR A 98 -7.78 -2.94 33.72
N VAL A 99 -8.21 -2.11 34.67
CA VAL A 99 -9.24 -1.09 34.52
C VAL A 99 -8.65 0.20 35.06
N LEU A 100 -8.19 1.09 34.18
CA LEU A 100 -7.56 2.34 34.58
C LEU A 100 -8.56 3.32 35.21
N GLY A 101 -9.85 3.19 34.83
CA GLY A 101 -10.96 3.92 35.45
C GLY A 101 -11.50 3.25 36.72
N THR A 102 -12.71 3.65 37.12
CA THR A 102 -13.40 3.11 38.32
C THR A 102 -14.65 2.29 37.99
N VAL A 103 -14.95 2.09 36.70
CA VAL A 103 -16.17 1.45 36.22
C VAL A 103 -15.84 0.50 35.06
N GLY A 104 -16.81 -0.35 34.70
CA GLY A 104 -16.68 -1.40 33.71
C GLY A 104 -16.62 -2.78 34.36
N HIS A 105 -16.94 -3.81 33.57
CA HIS A 105 -16.95 -5.20 34.01
C HIS A 105 -15.70 -5.93 33.51
N VAL A 106 -15.12 -6.76 34.37
CA VAL A 106 -14.05 -7.68 33.99
C VAL A 106 -14.52 -9.08 34.32
N VAL A 107 -14.58 -9.94 33.31
CA VAL A 107 -15.04 -11.32 33.42
C VAL A 107 -13.93 -12.25 32.97
N ASN A 108 -13.66 -13.27 33.77
CA ASN A 108 -12.76 -14.36 33.42
C ASN A 108 -13.48 -15.71 33.53
N ASN A 109 -14.07 -16.16 32.43
CA ASN A 109 -14.58 -17.53 32.30
C ASN A 109 -13.50 -18.50 31.79
N GLY A 110 -12.50 -17.96 31.08
CA GLY A 110 -11.36 -18.67 30.52
C GLY A 110 -10.24 -18.92 31.51
N THR A 111 -9.05 -19.20 31.00
CA THR A 111 -7.86 -19.52 31.80
C THR A 111 -6.83 -18.41 31.71
N VAL A 112 -6.20 -18.09 32.84
CA VAL A 112 -4.98 -17.26 32.89
C VAL A 112 -3.84 -18.14 33.40
N VAL A 113 -2.77 -18.24 32.63
CA VAL A 113 -1.58 -19.05 32.94
C VAL A 113 -0.40 -18.11 33.13
N ILE A 114 0.22 -18.15 34.30
CA ILE A 114 1.47 -17.44 34.57
C ILE A 114 2.59 -18.47 34.50
N ALA A 115 3.57 -18.24 33.62
CA ALA A 115 4.63 -19.20 33.38
C ALA A 115 5.58 -19.35 34.60
N ASP A 116 6.24 -20.50 34.70
CA ASP A 116 7.22 -20.75 35.74
C ASP A 116 8.36 -19.72 35.69
N GLY A 117 8.75 -19.21 36.87
CA GLY A 117 9.81 -18.21 37.01
C GLY A 117 9.37 -16.76 36.76
N VAL A 118 8.12 -16.53 36.35
CA VAL A 118 7.54 -15.18 36.27
C VAL A 118 7.24 -14.66 37.67
N THR A 119 7.58 -13.40 37.92
CA THR A 119 7.43 -12.71 39.21
C THR A 119 6.71 -11.38 39.03
N GLY A 120 6.03 -10.89 40.07
CA GLY A 120 5.30 -9.60 40.04
C GLY A 120 4.02 -9.60 39.20
N SER A 121 3.70 -10.71 38.55
CA SER A 121 2.55 -10.85 37.65
C SER A 121 1.29 -11.38 38.36
N GLY A 122 0.11 -11.17 37.79
CA GLY A 122 -1.15 -11.58 38.42
C GLY A 122 -2.39 -11.51 37.52
N LEU A 123 -3.55 -11.78 38.12
CA LEU A 123 -4.83 -11.76 37.40
C LEU A 123 -5.25 -10.33 37.02
N ILE A 124 -5.31 -9.42 37.99
CA ILE A 124 -5.70 -8.02 37.78
C ILE A 124 -4.73 -7.09 38.52
N LYS A 125 -4.26 -6.04 37.84
CA LYS A 125 -3.21 -5.15 38.34
C LYS A 125 -3.58 -4.44 39.65
N GLN A 126 -4.86 -4.10 39.81
CA GLN A 126 -5.37 -3.38 40.97
C GLN A 126 -5.66 -4.30 42.17
N GLY A 127 -5.42 -5.62 42.04
CA GLY A 127 -5.73 -6.61 43.06
C GLY A 127 -7.23 -6.64 43.39
N ASP A 128 -7.57 -6.85 44.67
CA ASP A 128 -8.95 -7.03 45.13
C ASP A 128 -9.80 -5.75 45.12
N SER A 129 -9.22 -4.61 44.71
CA SER A 129 -9.96 -3.35 44.59
C SER A 129 -10.91 -3.32 43.38
N ILE A 130 -10.71 -4.22 42.42
CA ILE A 130 -11.60 -4.44 41.29
C ILE A 130 -12.06 -5.89 41.30
N ASN A 131 -13.36 -6.08 41.13
CA ASN A 131 -13.94 -7.40 41.02
C ASN A 131 -13.71 -7.97 39.61
N VAL A 132 -13.15 -9.18 39.55
CA VAL A 132 -13.11 -10.01 38.35
C VAL A 132 -14.16 -11.09 38.53
N GLU A 133 -15.20 -11.03 37.70
CA GLU A 133 -16.34 -11.94 37.67
C GLU A 133 -16.02 -13.22 36.87
N GLY A 134 -16.97 -14.15 36.81
CA GLY A 134 -16.84 -15.38 36.04
C GLY A 134 -16.21 -16.55 36.81
N MET A 135 -16.08 -17.67 36.11
CA MET A 135 -15.67 -18.96 36.71
C MET A 135 -14.32 -18.89 37.42
N ASN A 136 -13.37 -18.16 36.83
CA ASN A 136 -11.98 -18.05 37.29
C ASN A 136 -11.62 -16.61 37.71
N GLY A 137 -12.59 -15.87 38.24
CA GLY A 137 -12.40 -14.51 38.78
C GLY A 137 -11.77 -14.48 40.18
N ASN A 138 -11.36 -13.30 40.65
CA ASN A 138 -10.72 -13.12 41.98
C ASN A 138 -11.70 -13.23 43.16
N ASN A 139 -13.00 -13.13 42.89
CA ASN A 139 -14.05 -13.28 43.90
C ASN A 139 -15.18 -14.20 43.40
N GLY A 140 -14.86 -15.07 42.43
CA GLY A 140 -15.81 -15.86 41.68
C GLY A 140 -16.62 -16.82 42.56
N ASN A 141 -17.93 -16.88 42.32
CA ASN A 141 -18.83 -17.91 42.86
C ASN A 141 -18.75 -19.25 42.07
N SER A 142 -17.74 -19.39 41.20
CA SER A 142 -17.59 -20.51 40.24
C SER A 142 -18.73 -20.63 39.21
N SER A 143 -19.47 -19.55 38.96
CA SER A 143 -20.45 -19.47 37.87
C SER A 143 -19.89 -18.71 36.68
N GLU A 144 -20.24 -19.17 35.50
CA GLU A 144 -20.03 -18.44 34.26
C GLU A 144 -20.89 -17.16 34.25
N VAL A 145 -20.32 -16.07 33.75
CA VAL A 145 -20.96 -14.74 33.62
C VAL A 145 -20.66 -14.21 32.22
N HIS A 146 -21.61 -13.58 31.55
CA HIS A 146 -21.43 -13.01 30.22
C HIS A 146 -22.05 -11.62 30.16
N TYR A 147 -21.29 -10.64 29.69
CA TYR A 147 -21.79 -9.27 29.47
C TYR A 147 -21.69 -8.85 28.00
N GLY A 148 -20.87 -9.52 27.19
CA GLY A 148 -20.85 -9.35 25.74
C GLY A 148 -21.93 -10.20 25.05
N ASP A 149 -22.80 -9.57 24.27
CA ASP A 149 -23.69 -10.27 23.32
C ASP A 149 -23.40 -9.71 21.93
N TYR A 150 -22.45 -10.35 21.23
CA TYR A 150 -22.07 -9.94 19.88
C TYR A 150 -21.97 -11.14 18.93
N THR A 151 -22.77 -11.10 17.88
CA THR A 151 -22.66 -12.02 16.75
C THR A 151 -21.68 -11.43 15.75
N LEU A 152 -20.57 -12.13 15.51
CA LEU A 152 -19.67 -11.79 14.40
C LEU A 152 -20.47 -11.68 13.10
N PRO A 153 -20.16 -10.71 12.23
CA PRO A 153 -20.60 -10.77 10.85
C PRO A 153 -20.20 -12.13 10.29
N ASP A 154 -21.11 -12.80 9.58
CA ASP A 154 -20.75 -14.01 8.85
C ASP A 154 -19.52 -13.69 8.00
N VAL A 155 -18.41 -14.41 8.24
CA VAL A 155 -17.27 -14.37 7.34
C VAL A 155 -17.86 -14.72 5.98
N PRO A 156 -17.79 -13.82 4.97
CA PRO A 156 -18.25 -14.17 3.64
C PRO A 156 -17.55 -15.47 3.33
N LYS A 157 -18.32 -16.56 3.16
CA LYS A 157 -17.71 -17.80 2.72
C LYS A 157 -16.86 -17.39 1.53
N PRO A 158 -15.62 -17.88 1.40
CA PRO A 158 -15.03 -17.94 0.09
C PRO A 158 -15.97 -18.83 -0.72
N ASN A 159 -17.05 -18.25 -1.23
CA ASN A 159 -17.38 -18.44 -2.60
C ASN A 159 -16.00 -18.24 -3.23
N THR A 160 -15.39 -19.33 -3.66
CA THR A 160 -14.88 -19.31 -5.02
C THR A 160 -15.94 -18.53 -5.76
N VAL A 161 -15.68 -17.25 -6.01
CA VAL A 161 -16.43 -16.49 -6.99
C VAL A 161 -16.05 -17.26 -8.24
N SER A 162 -16.78 -18.35 -8.46
CA SER A 162 -16.93 -18.94 -9.75
C SER A 162 -17.58 -17.79 -10.47
N VAL A 163 -16.73 -17.01 -11.15
CA VAL A 163 -17.15 -16.27 -12.32
C VAL A 163 -17.60 -17.35 -13.28
N THR A 164 -18.78 -17.90 -13.00
CA THR A 164 -19.48 -18.71 -13.95
C THR A 164 -19.78 -17.72 -15.05
N SER A 165 -19.23 -17.96 -16.24
CA SER A 165 -19.63 -17.27 -17.47
C SER A 165 -21.11 -17.58 -17.70
N GLY A 166 -21.97 -16.88 -16.97
CA GLY A 166 -23.41 -16.99 -16.99
C GLY A 166 -23.94 -15.94 -17.93
N SER A 167 -24.41 -16.41 -19.07
CA SER A 167 -25.23 -15.68 -20.03
C SER A 167 -26.43 -15.00 -19.35
N ASP A 168 -26.64 -13.75 -19.74
CA ASP A 168 -27.90 -13.01 -19.70
C ASP A 168 -28.51 -12.70 -18.32
N GLU A 169 -28.26 -11.49 -17.83
CA GLU A 169 -29.32 -10.63 -17.26
C GLU A 169 -28.94 -9.15 -17.50
N ALA A 170 -29.76 -8.50 -18.32
CA ALA A 170 -29.70 -7.08 -18.60
C ALA A 170 -30.25 -6.30 -17.39
N GLY A 171 -29.47 -5.38 -16.83
CA GLY A 171 -29.99 -4.36 -15.89
C GLY A 171 -29.21 -4.07 -14.60
N GLY A 172 -28.01 -4.63 -14.41
CA GLY A 172 -27.15 -4.29 -13.26
C GLY A 172 -26.28 -3.05 -13.53
N SER A 173 -26.21 -2.12 -12.58
CA SER A 173 -25.29 -0.98 -12.63
C SER A 173 -23.86 -1.43 -12.97
N MET A 174 -23.24 -0.77 -13.94
CA MET A 174 -21.86 -1.06 -14.33
C MET A 174 -20.89 -0.61 -13.23
N ASN A 175 -19.88 -1.43 -12.93
CA ASN A 175 -18.74 -1.01 -12.13
C ASN A 175 -18.00 0.11 -12.85
N ASN A 176 -17.68 1.16 -12.10
CA ASN A 176 -16.98 2.32 -12.61
C ASN A 176 -15.47 2.09 -12.56
N LEU A 177 -14.82 2.07 -13.72
CA LEU A 177 -13.38 1.89 -13.84
C LEU A 177 -12.62 3.22 -14.05
N ASN A 178 -13.27 4.37 -13.84
CA ASN A 178 -12.64 5.68 -14.01
C ASN A 178 -11.33 5.80 -13.22
N GLY A 179 -10.25 6.15 -13.93
CA GLY A 179 -8.93 6.40 -13.35
C GLY A 179 -8.17 5.12 -12.98
N TYR A 180 -8.68 3.94 -13.34
CA TYR A 180 -7.96 2.69 -13.13
C TYR A 180 -6.79 2.58 -14.10
N VAL A 181 -5.58 2.49 -13.55
CA VAL A 181 -4.34 2.31 -14.31
C VAL A 181 -3.78 0.91 -14.06
N VAL A 182 -3.64 0.12 -15.11
CA VAL A 182 -2.93 -1.14 -15.07
C VAL A 182 -1.43 -0.85 -15.02
N GLY A 183 -0.82 -1.13 -13.88
CA GLY A 183 0.62 -1.08 -13.71
C GLY A 183 1.32 -2.22 -14.46
N THR A 184 2.43 -1.91 -15.12
CA THR A 184 3.31 -2.86 -15.80
C THR A 184 4.70 -2.86 -15.17
N ASN A 185 5.39 -3.98 -15.26
CA ASN A 185 6.67 -4.22 -14.63
C ASN A 185 7.78 -4.41 -15.66
N VAL A 186 9.02 -4.19 -15.24
CA VAL A 186 10.23 -4.38 -16.08
C VAL A 186 10.38 -5.81 -16.62
N ASN A 187 9.78 -6.81 -15.99
CA ASN A 187 9.79 -8.19 -16.48
C ASN A 187 8.71 -8.47 -17.55
N GLY A 188 8.00 -7.44 -18.02
CA GLY A 188 6.93 -7.57 -19.00
C GLY A 188 5.59 -8.06 -18.44
N SER A 189 5.43 -8.15 -17.12
CA SER A 189 4.12 -8.47 -16.51
C SER A 189 3.27 -7.23 -16.28
N ALA A 190 1.96 -7.42 -16.17
CA ALA A 190 0.97 -6.39 -15.82
C ALA A 190 0.14 -6.80 -14.61
N GLY A 191 -0.39 -5.80 -13.89
CA GLY A 191 -1.44 -5.99 -12.91
C GLY A 191 -2.72 -6.54 -13.55
N LYS A 192 -3.54 -7.20 -12.74
CA LYS A 192 -4.79 -7.81 -13.19
C LYS A 192 -5.95 -7.33 -12.32
N LEU A 193 -7.06 -6.97 -12.96
CA LEU A 193 -8.32 -6.63 -12.30
C LEU A 193 -9.33 -7.76 -12.47
N LYS A 194 -9.93 -8.24 -11.37
CA LYS A 194 -11.09 -9.14 -11.43
C LYS A 194 -12.36 -8.34 -11.17
N VAL A 195 -13.23 -8.22 -12.18
CA VAL A 195 -14.46 -7.41 -12.12
C VAL A 195 -15.52 -7.96 -13.08
N ASN A 196 -16.78 -7.93 -12.71
CA ASN A 196 -17.90 -8.25 -13.61
C ASN A 196 -18.73 -6.99 -13.89
N ASN A 197 -19.52 -6.97 -14.96
CA ASN A 197 -20.42 -5.86 -15.29
C ASN A 197 -19.67 -4.52 -15.33
N ALA A 198 -18.65 -4.39 -16.18
CA ALA A 198 -17.82 -3.18 -16.24
C ALA A 198 -17.58 -2.74 -17.68
N SER A 199 -17.43 -1.43 -17.88
CA SER A 199 -16.97 -0.86 -19.15
C SER A 199 -15.59 -0.26 -18.94
N MET A 200 -14.70 -0.44 -19.91
CA MET A 200 -13.41 0.24 -19.96
C MET A 200 -13.53 1.68 -20.49
N ASN A 201 -14.72 2.05 -20.96
CA ASN A 201 -15.08 3.41 -21.35
C ASN A 201 -15.70 4.15 -20.17
N GLY A 202 -15.21 5.34 -19.90
CA GLY A 202 -15.56 6.12 -18.73
C GLY A 202 -15.26 7.60 -18.93
N VAL A 203 -15.40 8.38 -17.86
CA VAL A 203 -14.91 9.78 -17.85
C VAL A 203 -13.40 9.80 -17.94
N GLU A 204 -12.75 8.81 -17.32
CA GLU A 204 -11.35 8.50 -17.47
C GLU A 204 -11.27 7.04 -17.90
N SER A 205 -10.79 6.78 -19.11
CA SER A 205 -10.62 5.40 -19.59
C SER A 205 -9.67 4.62 -18.68
N VAL A 206 -9.79 3.30 -18.71
CA VAL A 206 -8.75 2.43 -18.16
C VAL A 206 -7.44 2.68 -18.93
N GLU A 207 -6.34 2.90 -18.22
CA GLU A 207 -5.04 3.18 -18.85
C GLU A 207 -4.02 2.07 -18.57
N ILE A 208 -3.07 1.88 -19.50
CA ILE A 208 -1.90 1.03 -19.29
C ILE A 208 -0.65 1.91 -19.11
N ASN A 209 0.09 1.68 -18.03
CA ASN A 209 1.34 2.38 -17.82
C ASN A 209 2.49 1.81 -18.70
N THR A 210 3.61 2.53 -18.78
CA THR A 210 4.75 2.16 -19.63
C THR A 210 5.97 1.64 -18.85
N GLY A 211 5.77 1.14 -17.63
CA GLY A 211 6.84 0.58 -16.80
C GLY A 211 7.61 -0.58 -17.44
N PHE A 212 6.96 -1.35 -18.32
CA PHE A 212 7.57 -2.45 -19.08
C PHE A 212 8.75 -2.02 -19.99
N THR A 213 8.76 -0.77 -20.43
CA THR A 213 9.75 -0.26 -21.40
C THR A 213 11.18 -0.23 -20.87
N ALA A 214 11.38 -0.27 -19.55
CA ALA A 214 12.72 -0.38 -18.97
C ALA A 214 13.35 -1.77 -19.18
N GLY A 215 12.54 -2.81 -19.45
CA GLY A 215 12.99 -4.18 -19.60
C GLY A 215 13.01 -4.74 -21.01
N THR A 216 12.44 -4.03 -22.00
CA THR A 216 12.39 -4.50 -23.38
C THR A 216 12.60 -3.37 -24.38
N ALA A 217 13.25 -3.69 -25.50
CA ALA A 217 13.39 -2.82 -26.68
C ALA A 217 12.34 -3.14 -27.75
N ASP A 218 11.40 -4.04 -27.46
CA ASP A 218 10.31 -4.36 -28.39
C ASP A 218 9.44 -3.12 -28.62
N THR A 219 8.99 -2.95 -29.85
CA THR A 219 8.04 -1.89 -30.23
C THR A 219 6.59 -2.34 -30.08
N THR A 220 6.37 -3.59 -29.68
CA THR A 220 5.06 -4.17 -29.43
C THR A 220 5.14 -5.11 -28.24
N VAL A 221 4.25 -4.93 -27.25
CA VAL A 221 4.18 -5.75 -26.03
C VAL A 221 2.72 -6.07 -25.75
N SER A 222 2.41 -7.32 -25.45
CA SER A 222 1.04 -7.76 -25.14
C SER A 222 0.94 -8.19 -23.68
N PHE A 223 -0.18 -7.86 -23.06
CA PHE A 223 -0.54 -8.25 -21.70
C PHE A 223 -1.86 -9.01 -21.73
N ASP A 224 -1.78 -10.28 -21.39
CA ASP A 224 -2.94 -11.16 -21.41
C ASP A 224 -3.72 -11.03 -20.10
N ASN A 225 -5.05 -10.98 -20.21
CA ASN A 225 -5.98 -10.99 -19.10
C ASN A 225 -5.73 -9.87 -18.09
N VAL A 226 -5.56 -8.63 -18.56
CA VAL A 226 -5.43 -7.45 -17.67
C VAL A 226 -6.73 -7.14 -16.94
N VAL A 227 -7.88 -7.50 -17.53
CA VAL A 227 -9.18 -7.51 -16.84
C VAL A 227 -9.85 -8.87 -17.05
N GLU A 228 -10.15 -9.55 -15.96
CA GLU A 228 -10.79 -10.87 -15.94
C GLU A 228 -12.20 -10.77 -15.33
N GLY A 229 -13.19 -11.36 -15.98
CA GLY A 229 -14.56 -11.39 -15.47
C GLY A 229 -15.63 -11.60 -16.54
N SER A 230 -16.88 -11.26 -16.20
CA SER A 230 -18.03 -11.40 -17.09
C SER A 230 -18.69 -10.05 -17.39
N ASN A 231 -19.33 -9.96 -18.55
CA ASN A 231 -20.02 -8.73 -19.00
C ASN A 231 -19.07 -7.50 -19.00
N LEU A 232 -17.93 -7.65 -19.67
CA LEU A 232 -16.94 -6.61 -19.91
C LEU A 232 -17.18 -5.97 -21.28
N THR A 233 -17.24 -4.64 -21.37
CA THR A 233 -17.49 -3.91 -22.62
C THR A 233 -16.45 -2.82 -22.88
N ASP A 234 -16.37 -2.37 -24.14
CA ASP A 234 -15.56 -1.23 -24.56
C ASP A 234 -14.04 -1.41 -24.33
N ALA A 235 -13.53 -2.63 -24.48
CA ALA A 235 -12.10 -2.93 -24.36
C ALA A 235 -11.22 -2.03 -25.26
N ASP A 236 -11.75 -1.56 -26.38
CA ASP A 236 -11.09 -0.64 -27.30
C ASP A 236 -10.93 0.79 -26.74
N ALA A 237 -11.63 1.15 -25.67
CA ALA A 237 -11.49 2.43 -24.98
C ALA A 237 -10.24 2.52 -24.08
N ILE A 238 -9.51 1.42 -23.88
CA ILE A 238 -8.26 1.39 -23.10
C ILE A 238 -7.20 2.28 -23.78
N THR A 239 -6.59 3.17 -22.99
CA THR A 239 -5.54 4.10 -23.46
C THR A 239 -4.19 3.81 -22.80
N SER A 240 -3.13 4.47 -23.26
CA SER A 240 -1.85 4.47 -22.57
C SER A 240 -1.68 5.75 -21.76
N THR A 241 -1.01 5.64 -20.61
CA THR A 241 -0.51 6.80 -19.85
C THR A 241 0.51 7.66 -20.62
N SER A 242 1.03 7.18 -21.76
CA SER A 242 2.03 7.88 -22.56
C SER A 242 1.61 8.05 -24.01
N VAL A 243 1.87 9.22 -24.59
CA VAL A 243 1.58 9.50 -26.01
C VAL A 243 2.49 8.75 -26.99
N VAL A 244 3.64 8.24 -26.53
CA VAL A 244 4.57 7.48 -27.39
C VAL A 244 4.21 6.00 -27.48
N TRP A 245 3.13 5.59 -26.81
CA TRP A 245 2.58 4.25 -26.86
C TRP A 245 1.08 4.31 -27.11
N THR A 246 0.59 3.45 -27.99
CA THR A 246 -0.83 3.20 -28.18
C THR A 246 -1.19 1.91 -27.45
N ALA A 247 -2.13 1.98 -26.51
CA ALA A 247 -2.76 0.79 -25.96
C ALA A 247 -3.96 0.40 -26.82
N LYS A 248 -4.12 -0.89 -27.08
CA LYS A 248 -5.30 -1.43 -27.77
C LYS A 248 -5.80 -2.63 -27.00
N GLY A 249 -6.95 -2.47 -26.34
CA GLY A 249 -7.63 -3.58 -25.71
C GLY A 249 -8.41 -4.45 -26.70
N SER A 250 -8.52 -5.72 -26.38
CA SER A 250 -9.32 -6.70 -27.11
C SER A 250 -9.85 -7.77 -26.18
N THR A 251 -11.09 -8.20 -26.41
CA THR A 251 -11.67 -9.33 -25.67
C THR A 251 -11.16 -10.66 -26.24
N ASP A 252 -10.65 -11.53 -25.38
CA ASP A 252 -10.15 -12.86 -25.72
C ASP A 252 -11.29 -13.89 -25.88
N ALA A 253 -10.95 -15.13 -26.22
CA ALA A 253 -11.92 -16.21 -26.35
C ALA A 253 -12.61 -16.60 -25.04
N SER A 254 -12.04 -16.24 -23.89
CA SER A 254 -12.57 -16.50 -22.56
C SER A 254 -13.50 -15.39 -22.05
N GLY A 255 -13.59 -14.26 -22.77
CA GLY A 255 -14.33 -13.06 -22.37
C GLY A 255 -13.52 -12.08 -21.52
N ASN A 256 -12.23 -12.34 -21.30
CA ASN A 256 -11.31 -11.45 -20.60
C ASN A 256 -10.77 -10.39 -21.55
N VAL A 257 -10.17 -9.32 -21.02
CA VAL A 257 -9.57 -8.27 -21.83
C VAL A 257 -8.05 -8.37 -21.80
N ASP A 258 -7.48 -8.53 -22.99
CA ASP A 258 -6.05 -8.45 -23.30
C ASP A 258 -5.74 -7.04 -23.81
N VAL A 259 -4.49 -6.59 -23.64
CA VAL A 259 -4.04 -5.31 -24.20
C VAL A 259 -2.74 -5.47 -24.95
N THR A 260 -2.69 -4.93 -26.17
CA THR A 260 -1.46 -4.79 -26.94
C THR A 260 -1.01 -3.32 -26.93
N MET A 261 0.20 -3.10 -26.44
CA MET A 261 0.93 -1.84 -26.49
C MET A 261 1.75 -1.78 -27.77
N SER A 262 1.63 -0.69 -28.54
CA SER A 262 2.43 -0.44 -29.75
C SER A 262 3.14 0.90 -29.66
N LYS A 263 4.44 0.92 -29.91
CA LYS A 263 5.23 2.14 -29.91
C LYS A 263 4.84 3.01 -31.10
N ASN A 264 4.54 4.28 -30.81
CA ASN A 264 4.37 5.31 -31.82
C ASN A 264 5.76 5.86 -32.20
N ALA A 265 5.97 6.14 -33.48
CA ALA A 265 7.18 6.83 -33.92
C ALA A 265 7.21 8.23 -33.30
N TYR A 266 8.36 8.67 -32.82
CA TYR A 266 8.51 10.03 -32.30
C TYR A 266 8.16 11.07 -33.36
N THR A 267 8.44 10.79 -34.64
CA THR A 267 8.04 11.67 -35.75
C THR A 267 6.54 11.81 -35.95
N ASP A 268 5.76 10.82 -35.53
CA ASP A 268 4.29 10.83 -35.68
C ASP A 268 3.62 11.55 -34.51
N VAL A 269 4.25 11.53 -33.34
CA VAL A 269 3.73 12.17 -32.11
C VAL A 269 4.22 13.61 -31.98
N ALA A 270 5.47 13.89 -32.37
CA ALA A 270 6.05 15.23 -32.29
C ALA A 270 5.43 16.16 -33.34
N THR A 271 5.09 17.38 -32.91
CA THR A 271 4.45 18.39 -33.76
C THR A 271 5.34 19.60 -34.03
N ASP A 272 6.45 19.73 -33.31
CA ASP A 272 7.41 20.81 -33.50
C ASP A 272 8.45 20.42 -34.56
N ALA A 273 8.44 21.10 -35.70
CA ALA A 273 9.34 20.80 -36.80
C ALA A 273 10.83 20.92 -36.45
N SER A 274 11.19 21.70 -35.42
CA SER A 274 12.59 21.89 -34.99
C SER A 274 13.21 20.62 -34.39
N VAL A 275 12.41 19.63 -33.97
CA VAL A 275 12.91 18.37 -33.40
C VAL A 275 12.82 17.19 -34.36
N ASN A 276 12.35 17.38 -35.60
CA ASN A 276 12.12 16.29 -36.56
C ASN A 276 13.36 15.45 -36.84
N ASP A 277 14.53 16.08 -37.00
CA ASP A 277 15.77 15.35 -37.29
C ASP A 277 16.19 14.46 -36.12
N ILE A 278 15.97 14.92 -34.89
CA ILE A 278 16.25 14.15 -33.68
C ILE A 278 15.22 13.05 -33.46
N ALA A 279 13.93 13.33 -33.70
CA ALA A 279 12.88 12.33 -33.65
C ALA A 279 13.20 11.16 -34.60
N LYS A 280 13.56 11.44 -35.86
CA LYS A 280 13.99 10.43 -36.83
C LYS A 280 15.20 9.62 -36.37
N ALA A 281 16.20 10.28 -35.81
CA ALA A 281 17.40 9.62 -35.31
C ALA A 281 17.09 8.70 -34.13
N LEU A 282 16.22 9.14 -33.21
CA LEU A 282 15.79 8.36 -32.06
C LEU A 282 14.88 7.19 -32.45
N ASP A 283 14.01 7.35 -33.45
CA ASP A 283 13.21 6.25 -33.99
C ASP A 283 14.10 5.17 -34.63
N ALA A 284 15.10 5.58 -35.43
CA ALA A 284 16.05 4.64 -36.05
C ALA A 284 16.97 3.95 -35.03
N GLY A 285 17.23 4.59 -33.88
CA GLY A 285 18.11 4.10 -32.83
C GLY A 285 17.41 3.59 -31.58
N TYR A 286 16.10 3.32 -31.64
CA TYR A 286 15.31 2.92 -30.48
C TYR A 286 15.90 1.68 -29.80
N THR A 287 16.05 1.76 -28.48
CA THR A 287 16.56 0.66 -27.64
C THR A 287 16.06 0.81 -26.20
N ASN A 288 16.31 -0.18 -25.34
CA ASN A 288 15.93 -0.17 -23.93
C ASN A 288 17.02 0.45 -23.05
N ASN A 289 16.94 1.76 -22.85
CA ASN A 289 17.80 2.47 -21.89
C ASN A 289 17.06 3.66 -21.25
N GLU A 290 17.68 4.27 -20.24
CA GLU A 290 17.08 5.38 -19.48
C GLU A 290 16.68 6.58 -20.35
N LEU A 291 17.41 6.85 -21.44
CA LEU A 291 17.05 7.92 -22.37
C LEU A 291 15.68 7.64 -23.00
N PHE A 292 15.45 6.45 -23.54
CA PHE A 292 14.16 6.11 -24.16
C PHE A 292 13.04 5.98 -23.15
N THR A 293 13.32 5.46 -21.95
CA THR A 293 12.36 5.44 -20.84
C THR A 293 11.92 6.86 -20.45
N SER A 294 12.84 7.83 -20.45
CA SER A 294 12.53 9.24 -20.14
C SER A 294 11.62 9.93 -21.17
N LEU A 295 11.49 9.35 -22.37
CA LEU A 295 10.62 9.86 -23.44
C LEU A 295 9.19 9.31 -23.38
N ASN A 296 8.88 8.40 -22.44
CA ASN A 296 7.53 7.91 -22.19
C ASN A 296 6.72 8.94 -21.37
N VAL A 297 6.39 10.06 -22.00
CA VAL A 297 5.69 11.19 -21.38
C VAL A 297 4.20 11.17 -21.70
N GLY A 298 3.40 11.86 -20.88
CA GLY A 298 1.93 11.84 -20.95
C GLY A 298 1.33 12.73 -22.03
N THR A 299 2.10 13.69 -22.57
CA THR A 299 1.58 14.63 -23.57
C THR A 299 2.57 14.90 -24.70
N THR A 300 2.04 15.28 -25.87
CA THR A 300 2.86 15.72 -27.02
C THR A 300 3.72 16.95 -26.69
N ALA A 301 3.23 17.85 -25.82
CA ALA A 301 3.99 19.04 -25.42
C ALA A 301 5.21 18.68 -24.57
N GLU A 302 5.07 17.72 -23.66
CA GLU A 302 6.19 17.15 -22.90
C GLU A 302 7.16 16.43 -23.84
N LEU A 303 6.66 15.69 -24.85
CA LEU A 303 7.52 15.00 -25.80
C LEU A 303 8.37 15.99 -26.60
N ASN A 304 7.74 17.03 -27.17
CA ASN A 304 8.46 18.10 -27.87
C ASN A 304 9.53 18.74 -26.97
N SER A 305 9.22 18.94 -25.69
CA SER A 305 10.15 19.52 -24.71
C SER A 305 11.32 18.57 -24.41
N ALA A 306 11.04 17.27 -24.22
CA ALA A 306 12.05 16.26 -24.00
C ALA A 306 12.99 16.11 -25.22
N LEU A 307 12.43 16.08 -26.44
CA LEU A 307 13.21 16.04 -27.67
C LEU A 307 14.11 17.28 -27.84
N LYS A 308 13.64 18.47 -27.45
CA LYS A 308 14.46 19.71 -27.47
C LYS A 308 15.62 19.67 -26.47
N GLN A 309 15.42 19.02 -25.33
CA GLN A 309 16.48 18.84 -24.34
C GLN A 309 17.54 17.87 -24.87
N VAL A 310 17.11 16.74 -25.44
CA VAL A 310 18.00 15.75 -26.08
C VAL A 310 18.75 16.36 -27.27
N SER A 311 18.11 17.24 -28.05
CA SER A 311 18.75 17.90 -29.20
C SER A 311 19.84 18.91 -28.82
N GLY A 312 19.99 19.25 -27.55
CA GLY A 312 20.91 20.30 -27.12
C GLY A 312 20.54 21.66 -27.67
N SER A 313 19.26 21.93 -27.98
CA SER A 313 18.83 23.24 -28.49
C SER A 313 19.15 24.41 -27.55
N GLN A 314 19.33 24.15 -26.24
CA GLN A 314 19.89 25.11 -25.27
C GLN A 314 21.42 25.32 -25.39
N ALA A 315 22.15 24.38 -25.99
CA ALA A 315 23.60 24.46 -26.20
C ALA A 315 23.99 25.37 -27.38
N THR A 316 23.05 25.71 -28.27
CA THR A 316 23.34 26.58 -29.42
C THR A 316 23.63 28.03 -29.03
N THR A 317 23.22 28.48 -27.84
CA THR A 317 23.60 29.80 -27.30
C THR A 317 25.09 29.84 -26.95
N VAL A 318 25.63 28.76 -26.38
CA VAL A 318 27.03 28.66 -25.93
C VAL A 318 28.01 28.68 -27.12
N PHE A 319 27.64 28.07 -28.25
CA PHE A 319 28.46 28.11 -29.46
C PHE A 319 28.33 29.42 -30.26
N ARG A 320 27.20 30.13 -30.16
CA ARG A 320 27.09 31.48 -30.75
C ARG A 320 27.88 32.51 -29.95
N GLU A 321 27.90 32.43 -28.63
CA GLU A 321 28.76 33.27 -27.78
C GLU A 321 30.25 33.01 -28.06
N ALA A 322 30.66 31.75 -28.26
CA ALA A 322 32.03 31.44 -28.68
C ALA A 322 32.39 32.02 -30.06
N ARG A 323 31.42 32.11 -31.00
CA ARG A 323 31.61 32.75 -32.32
C ARG A 323 31.56 34.28 -32.26
N VAL A 324 30.86 34.87 -31.29
CA VAL A 324 30.86 36.33 -31.04
C VAL A 324 32.13 36.75 -30.31
N LEU A 325 32.72 35.88 -29.48
CA LEU A 325 34.01 36.08 -28.80
C LEU A 325 35.22 35.96 -29.73
N SER A 326 35.14 35.26 -30.87
CA SER A 326 36.27 35.17 -31.82
C SER A 326 36.55 36.47 -32.60
N ASN A 327 35.56 37.36 -32.74
CA ASN A 327 35.72 38.67 -33.38
C ASN A 327 36.60 39.66 -32.56
N PRO A 328 36.43 39.81 -31.23
CA PRO A 328 37.33 40.62 -30.42
C PRO A 328 38.71 39.99 -30.22
N PHE A 329 38.87 38.65 -30.24
CA PHE A 329 40.22 38.03 -30.18
C PHE A 329 41.06 38.31 -31.44
N SER A 330 40.44 38.39 -32.62
CA SER A 330 41.14 38.81 -33.85
C SER A 330 41.55 40.30 -33.80
N MET A 331 40.73 41.18 -33.21
CA MET A 331 41.09 42.59 -33.01
C MET A 331 42.11 42.81 -31.89
N LEU A 332 42.17 41.93 -30.89
CA LEU A 332 43.18 41.99 -29.83
C LEU A 332 44.56 41.50 -30.32
N ALA A 333 44.59 40.59 -31.30
CA ALA A 333 45.82 40.18 -31.96
C ALA A 333 46.39 41.26 -32.90
N ASP A 334 45.54 42.09 -33.51
CA ASP A 334 45.95 43.18 -34.43
C ASP A 334 46.25 44.52 -33.71
N ALA A 335 45.85 44.66 -32.44
CA ALA A 335 46.18 45.80 -31.58
C ALA A 335 47.41 45.57 -30.67
N ALA A 336 48.11 44.44 -30.82
CA ALA A 336 49.36 44.19 -30.10
C ALA A 336 50.46 45.12 -30.63
N THR A 337 50.73 46.18 -29.87
CA THR A 337 51.78 47.15 -30.15
C THR A 337 53.14 46.44 -30.08
N GLN A 338 53.89 46.43 -31.18
CA GLN A 338 55.29 46.01 -31.19
C GLN A 338 56.10 46.94 -30.27
N VAL A 339 56.53 46.43 -29.12
CA VAL A 339 57.56 47.10 -28.32
C VAL A 339 58.91 46.77 -28.95
N GLY A 340 59.53 47.78 -29.54
CA GLY A 340 60.84 47.71 -30.19
C GLY A 340 62.01 47.51 -29.22
N ASN A 341 63.07 46.92 -29.77
CA ASN A 341 64.37 46.59 -29.16
C ASN A 341 65.09 47.71 -28.39
N GLY A 342 65.85 47.30 -27.35
CA GLY A 342 67.06 47.97 -26.84
C GLY A 342 67.51 47.41 -25.47
N LEU A 343 68.42 46.41 -25.41
CA LEU A 343 69.87 46.52 -25.05
C LEU A 343 70.15 47.06 -23.62
N ALA A 344 71.11 46.61 -22.80
CA ALA A 344 72.04 45.49 -22.62
C ALA A 344 72.67 45.72 -21.19
N PHE A 345 73.61 44.87 -20.74
CA PHE A 345 74.45 44.96 -19.52
C PHE A 345 74.51 46.28 -18.74
#